data_AF-A0A2B9PN10-F1
#
_entry.id   AF-A0A2B9PN10-F1
#
_cell.length_a   1.000
_cell.length_b   1.000
_cell.length_c   1.000
_cell.angle_alpha   90.00
_cell.angle_beta   90.00
_cell.angle_gamma   90.00
#
_symmetry.space_group_name_H-M   'P 1'
#
loop_
_entity.id
_entity.type
_entity.pdbx_description
1 polymer ?
#
loop_
_entity_poly.entity_id
_entity_poly.type
_entity_poly.pdbx_seq_one_letter_code
_entity_poly.pdbx_strand_id
1 'polypeptide(L)'
;MDKKMIFPYALIKFSAACSLLFSFVLFFFIGSDMNFFKTSVYLTGFLYNFWLYLLFFYAILCSLVIDKLNAKHNSTPRKILLYILSGYLFFLPLHIYNGGDVIVTFIMGSVGAICSLFFYLCTCIANKSKWFRYMTAIIIPILFIAICSIDFTQKEQWVEHSTKNTFEADFSYFNGTHKIPVYVKKGETLEVNVNFLISENSAYQGYGTYFSSEFNKYEPLPELSDDTYELSPSKTGTYYIVVTGYGIEGKIKTSWKIK
;
A
#
# COMPACT_ATOMS: atom_id res chain seq x y z
N MET A 1 8.59 18.73 -32.36
CA MET A 1 8.60 19.17 -30.96
C MET A 1 10.04 19.07 -30.48
N ASP A 2 10.74 20.19 -30.33
CA ASP A 2 12.17 20.20 -29.98
C ASP A 2 12.42 19.48 -28.65
N LYS A 3 13.50 18.67 -28.59
CA LYS A 3 13.90 17.91 -27.38
C LYS A 3 13.98 18.80 -26.11
N LYS A 4 14.24 20.11 -26.25
CA LYS A 4 14.27 21.09 -25.16
C LYS A 4 12.92 21.36 -24.50
N MET A 5 11.79 21.14 -25.18
CA MET A 5 10.43 21.35 -24.62
C MET A 5 9.83 20.09 -23.99
N ILE A 6 10.38 18.90 -24.29
CA ILE A 6 9.83 17.62 -23.82
C ILE A 6 10.13 17.40 -22.34
N PHE A 7 11.36 17.67 -21.89
CA PHE A 7 11.78 17.42 -20.51
C PHE A 7 11.03 18.29 -19.47
N PRO A 8 10.89 19.62 -19.64
CA PRO A 8 10.14 20.45 -18.69
C PRO A 8 8.67 20.03 -18.60
N TYR A 9 8.09 19.60 -19.73
CA TYR A 9 6.71 19.17 -19.80
C TYR A 9 6.49 17.81 -19.12
N ALA A 10 7.36 16.83 -19.37
CA ALA A 10 7.34 15.54 -18.67
C ALA A 10 7.50 15.72 -17.15
N LEU A 11 8.41 16.61 -16.73
CA LEU A 11 8.64 16.93 -15.32
C LEU A 11 7.39 17.54 -14.65
N ILE A 12 6.61 18.37 -15.36
CA ILE A 12 5.34 18.91 -14.85
C ILE A 12 4.34 17.77 -14.57
N LYS A 13 4.19 16.84 -15.52
CA LYS A 13 3.26 15.71 -15.37
C LYS A 13 3.70 14.75 -14.26
N PHE A 14 5.01 14.49 -14.18
CA PHE A 14 5.60 13.69 -13.12
C PHE A 14 5.41 14.34 -11.74
N SER A 15 5.66 15.64 -11.61
CA SER A 15 5.40 16.41 -10.39
C SER A 15 3.93 16.32 -9.95
N ALA A 16 2.99 16.41 -10.89
CA ALA A 16 1.56 16.25 -10.59
C ALA A 16 1.20 14.83 -10.13
N ALA A 17 1.81 13.80 -10.74
CA ALA A 17 1.67 12.41 -10.32
C ALA A 17 2.21 12.19 -8.90
N CYS A 18 3.42 12.67 -8.59
CA CYS A 18 4.00 12.58 -7.23
C CYS A 18 3.12 13.29 -6.21
N SER A 19 2.55 14.45 -6.56
CA SER A 19 1.64 15.20 -5.67
C SER A 19 0.35 14.44 -5.39
N LEU A 20 -0.23 13.78 -6.41
CA LEU A 20 -1.39 12.92 -6.25
C LEU A 20 -1.07 11.72 -5.34
N LEU A 21 0.06 11.04 -5.56
CA LEU A 21 0.48 9.92 -4.71
C LEU A 21 0.68 10.36 -3.25
N PHE A 22 1.31 11.51 -3.05
CA PHE A 22 1.50 12.09 -1.72
C PHE A 22 0.17 12.42 -1.03
N SER A 23 -0.83 12.91 -1.77
CA SER A 23 -2.16 13.13 -1.22
C SER A 23 -2.84 11.84 -0.74
N PHE A 24 -2.66 10.73 -1.47
CA PHE A 24 -3.13 9.42 -1.01
C PHE A 24 -2.43 8.98 0.27
N VAL A 25 -1.10 9.08 0.32
CA VAL A 25 -0.33 8.72 1.51
C VAL A 25 -0.74 9.57 2.71
N LEU A 26 -0.97 10.88 2.54
CA LEU A 26 -1.49 11.75 3.60
C LEU A 26 -2.88 11.33 4.06
N PHE A 27 -3.78 11.00 3.12
CA PHE A 27 -5.11 10.51 3.46
C PHE A 27 -5.05 9.24 4.33
N PHE A 28 -4.21 8.27 3.96
CA PHE A 28 -4.02 7.06 4.76
C PHE A 28 -3.29 7.31 6.08
N PHE A 29 -2.32 8.23 6.11
CA PHE A 29 -1.64 8.61 7.34
C PHE A 29 -2.62 9.18 8.37
N ILE A 30 -3.48 10.13 7.94
CA ILE A 30 -4.52 10.70 8.79
C ILE A 30 -5.54 9.64 9.21
N GLY A 31 -6.00 8.80 8.27
CA GLY A 31 -6.93 7.71 8.57
C GLY A 31 -6.35 6.56 9.41
N SER A 32 -5.03 6.57 9.64
CA SER A 32 -4.32 5.59 10.47
C SER A 32 -3.95 6.14 11.85
N ASP A 33 -4.61 7.21 12.30
CA ASP A 33 -4.30 7.91 13.55
C ASP A 33 -2.83 8.34 13.63
N MET A 34 -2.27 8.74 12.49
CA MET A 34 -0.86 9.15 12.34
C MET A 34 0.15 8.04 12.68
N ASN A 35 -0.24 6.77 12.56
CA ASN A 35 0.64 5.64 12.79
C ASN A 35 1.63 5.45 11.61
N PHE A 36 2.91 5.75 11.87
CA PHE A 36 3.98 5.64 10.88
C PHE A 36 4.23 4.20 10.42
N PHE A 37 4.10 3.21 11.30
CA PHE A 37 4.25 1.81 10.91
C PHE A 37 3.15 1.40 9.92
N LYS A 38 1.88 1.65 10.25
CA LYS A 38 0.74 1.36 9.36
C LYS A 38 0.85 2.10 8.02
N THR A 39 1.29 3.35 8.05
CA THR A 39 1.54 4.16 6.85
C THR A 39 2.67 3.60 6.00
N SER A 40 3.77 3.13 6.62
CA SER A 40 4.88 2.49 5.89
C SER A 40 4.44 1.20 5.19
N VAL A 41 3.53 0.44 5.82
CA VAL A 41 2.92 -0.77 5.23
C VAL A 41 2.05 -0.40 4.03
N TYR A 42 1.17 0.60 4.14
CA TYR A 42 0.37 1.08 3.02
C TYR A 42 1.23 1.60 1.87
N LEU A 43 2.23 2.43 2.17
CA LEU A 43 3.14 2.98 1.17
C LEU A 43 3.91 1.87 0.44
N THR A 44 4.43 0.91 1.18
CA THR A 44 5.08 -0.28 0.60
C THR A 44 4.10 -1.03 -0.28
N GLY A 45 2.87 -1.27 0.19
CA GLY A 45 1.80 -1.87 -0.59
C GLY A 45 1.55 -1.13 -1.91
N PHE A 46 1.47 0.20 -1.87
CA PHE A 46 1.30 1.03 -3.07
C PHE A 46 2.48 0.91 -4.05
N LEU A 47 3.71 0.96 -3.55
CA LEU A 47 4.91 0.85 -4.38
C LEU A 47 5.06 -0.54 -5.02
N TYR A 48 4.54 -1.61 -4.43
CA TYR A 48 4.57 -2.94 -5.05
C TYR A 48 3.28 -3.28 -5.81
N ASN A 49 2.28 -2.39 -5.83
CA ASN A 49 1.01 -2.65 -6.50
C ASN A 49 1.03 -2.19 -7.97
N PHE A 50 0.99 -3.16 -8.88
CA PHE A 50 0.95 -2.93 -10.33
C PHE A 50 -0.20 -2.00 -10.76
N TRP A 51 -1.38 -2.12 -10.15
CA TRP A 51 -2.54 -1.30 -10.50
C TRP A 51 -2.32 0.19 -10.25
N LEU A 52 -1.54 0.51 -9.22
CA LEU A 52 -1.21 1.89 -8.89
C LEU A 52 -0.33 2.50 -9.99
N TYR A 53 0.69 1.79 -10.47
CA TYR A 53 1.50 2.22 -11.60
C TYR A 53 0.68 2.40 -12.89
N LEU A 54 -0.27 1.49 -13.14
CA LEU A 54 -1.18 1.58 -14.28
C LEU A 54 -2.06 2.83 -14.20
N LEU A 55 -2.58 3.18 -13.02
CA LEU A 55 -3.32 4.41 -12.78
C LEU A 55 -2.47 5.66 -13.07
N PHE A 56 -1.22 5.70 -12.61
CA PHE A 56 -0.33 6.84 -12.87
C PHE A 56 0.01 7.01 -14.35
N PHE A 57 0.33 5.92 -15.02
CA PHE A 57 0.60 5.93 -16.45
C PHE A 57 -0.63 6.39 -17.24
N TYR A 58 -1.81 5.88 -16.88
CA TYR A 58 -3.08 6.31 -17.45
C TYR A 58 -3.33 7.81 -17.24
N ALA A 59 -3.16 8.33 -16.02
CA ALA A 59 -3.36 9.75 -15.73
C ALA A 59 -2.47 10.67 -16.57
N ILE A 60 -1.19 10.30 -16.73
CA ILE A 60 -0.25 11.04 -17.59
C ILE A 60 -0.71 10.97 -19.05
N LEU A 61 -1.01 9.78 -19.58
CA LEU A 61 -1.46 9.61 -20.97
C LEU A 61 -2.74 10.39 -21.28
N CYS A 62 -3.76 10.30 -20.43
CA CYS A 62 -4.98 11.07 -20.56
C CYS A 62 -4.69 12.57 -20.58
N SER A 63 -3.81 13.03 -19.69
CA SER A 63 -3.39 14.43 -19.67
C SER A 63 -2.74 14.89 -20.98
N LEU A 64 -1.91 14.05 -21.61
CA LEU A 64 -1.32 14.33 -22.93
C LEU A 64 -2.39 14.45 -24.03
N VAL A 65 -3.36 13.52 -24.04
CA VAL A 65 -4.46 13.52 -25.01
C VAL A 65 -5.33 14.76 -24.82
N ILE A 66 -5.67 15.10 -23.58
CA ILE A 66 -6.47 16.29 -23.26
C ILE A 66 -5.75 17.56 -23.69
N ASP A 67 -4.45 17.70 -23.40
CA ASP A 67 -3.67 18.86 -23.81
C ASP A 67 -3.63 19.00 -25.35
N LYS A 68 -3.48 17.88 -26.08
CA LYS A 68 -3.52 17.86 -27.56
C LYS A 68 -4.90 18.22 -28.12
N LEU A 69 -5.98 17.70 -27.53
CA LEU A 69 -7.36 18.00 -27.95
C LEU A 69 -7.74 19.46 -27.67
N ASN A 70 -7.23 20.03 -26.58
CA ASN A 70 -7.50 21.41 -26.19
C ASN A 70 -6.60 22.43 -26.91
N ALA A 71 -5.51 21.99 -27.55
CA ALA A 71 -4.60 22.87 -28.29
C ALA A 71 -5.28 23.62 -29.45
N LYS A 72 -6.35 23.05 -30.04
CA LYS A 72 -7.13 23.69 -31.11
C LYS A 72 -8.23 24.62 -30.61
N HIS A 73 -8.68 24.46 -29.37
CA HIS A 73 -9.75 25.24 -28.77
C HIS A 73 -9.45 25.47 -27.28
N ASN A 74 -8.96 26.66 -26.94
CA ASN A 74 -8.54 27.02 -25.59
C ASN A 74 -9.72 27.34 -24.65
N SER A 75 -10.64 26.39 -24.45
CA SER A 75 -11.75 26.53 -23.51
C SER A 75 -11.44 25.82 -22.20
N THR A 76 -11.33 26.56 -21.09
CA THR A 76 -11.08 26.01 -19.74
C THR A 76 -12.20 25.05 -19.29
N PRO A 77 -13.51 25.35 -19.45
CA PRO A 77 -14.58 24.42 -19.11
C PRO A 77 -14.48 23.09 -19.86
N ARG A 78 -14.13 23.13 -21.16
CA ARG A 78 -13.94 21.92 -21.97
C ARG A 78 -12.84 21.05 -21.39
N LYS A 79 -11.71 21.65 -21.01
CA LYS A 79 -10.58 20.93 -20.42
C LYS A 79 -10.98 20.23 -19.12
N ILE A 80 -11.68 20.93 -18.22
CA ILE A 80 -12.19 20.38 -16.96
C ILE A 80 -13.11 19.17 -17.22
N LEU A 81 -14.07 19.31 -18.16
CA LEU A 81 -14.99 18.23 -18.51
C LEU A 81 -14.27 16.99 -19.06
N LEU A 82 -13.22 17.18 -19.87
CA LEU A 82 -12.40 16.08 -20.37
C LEU A 82 -11.62 15.36 -19.25
N TYR A 83 -11.13 16.08 -18.23
CA TYR A 83 -10.52 15.44 -17.06
C TYR A 83 -11.54 14.62 -16.26
N ILE A 84 -12.74 15.16 -16.03
CA ILE A 84 -13.83 14.43 -15.35
C ILE A 84 -14.15 13.14 -16.10
N LEU A 85 -14.41 13.22 -17.41
CA LEU A 85 -14.69 12.06 -18.25
C LEU A 85 -13.56 11.03 -18.21
N SER A 86 -12.31 11.48 -18.27
CA SER A 86 -11.15 10.59 -18.20
C SER A 86 -11.03 9.89 -16.84
N GLY A 87 -11.42 10.57 -15.75
CA GLY A 87 -11.47 9.97 -14.41
C GLY A 87 -12.50 8.84 -14.30
N TYR A 88 -13.70 9.05 -14.86
CA TYR A 88 -14.74 8.02 -14.94
C TYR A 88 -14.32 6.83 -15.83
N LEU A 89 -13.70 7.13 -16.97
CA LEU A 89 -13.35 6.12 -17.97
C LEU A 89 -12.33 5.10 -17.46
N PHE A 90 -11.50 5.46 -16.47
CA PHE A 90 -10.54 4.53 -15.86
C PHE A 90 -11.22 3.32 -15.19
N PHE A 91 -12.34 3.55 -14.51
CA PHE A 91 -13.03 2.53 -13.73
C PHE A 91 -14.13 1.80 -14.51
N LEU A 92 -14.44 2.27 -15.72
CA LEU A 92 -15.49 1.71 -16.56
C LEU A 92 -15.21 0.25 -17.01
N PRO A 93 -13.97 -0.13 -17.41
CA PRO A 93 -13.66 -1.52 -17.73
C PRO A 93 -13.89 -2.49 -16.56
N LEU A 94 -13.54 -2.08 -15.33
CA LEU A 94 -13.77 -2.90 -14.13
C LEU A 94 -15.25 -3.24 -13.92
N HIS A 95 -16.15 -2.30 -14.24
CA HIS A 95 -17.59 -2.53 -14.19
C HIS A 95 -18.06 -3.53 -15.25
N ILE A 96 -17.62 -3.35 -16.51
CA ILE A 96 -18.03 -4.21 -17.65
C ILE A 96 -17.58 -5.66 -17.43
N TYR A 97 -16.34 -5.87 -16.98
CA TYR A 97 -15.78 -7.23 -16.84
C TYR A 97 -16.29 -7.98 -15.60
N ASN A 98 -16.60 -7.28 -14.50
CA ASN A 98 -16.97 -7.93 -13.24
C ASN A 98 -18.49 -7.94 -12.97
N GLY A 99 -19.32 -7.50 -13.91
CA GLY A 99 -20.77 -7.40 -13.71
C GLY A 99 -21.14 -6.48 -12.53
N GLY A 100 -20.38 -5.40 -12.35
CA GLY A 100 -20.40 -4.62 -11.12
C GLY A 100 -21.73 -3.89 -10.87
N ASP A 101 -22.00 -3.56 -9.61
CA ASP A 101 -23.11 -2.68 -9.24
C ASP A 101 -22.91 -1.29 -9.85
N VAL A 102 -23.99 -0.74 -10.41
CA VAL A 102 -24.05 0.62 -10.96
C VAL A 102 -23.68 1.66 -9.89
N ILE A 103 -24.13 1.47 -8.65
CA ILE A 103 -23.85 2.40 -7.53
C ILE A 103 -22.35 2.45 -7.24
N VAL A 104 -21.71 1.29 -7.12
CA VAL A 104 -20.26 1.18 -6.88
C VAL A 104 -19.48 1.85 -8.01
N THR A 105 -19.94 1.70 -9.25
CA THR A 105 -19.31 2.31 -10.43
C THR A 105 -19.41 3.83 -10.41
N PHE A 106 -20.55 4.39 -9.99
CA PHE A 106 -20.68 5.83 -9.80
C PHE A 106 -19.77 6.37 -8.70
N ILE A 107 -19.63 5.64 -7.58
CA ILE A 107 -18.73 6.03 -6.49
C ILE A 107 -17.27 6.01 -6.97
N MET A 108 -16.81 4.91 -7.56
CA MET A 108 -15.44 4.78 -8.06
C MET A 108 -15.14 5.80 -9.16
N GLY A 109 -16.08 6.02 -10.09
CA GLY A 109 -15.96 7.03 -11.14
C GLY A 109 -15.85 8.44 -10.57
N SER A 110 -16.62 8.76 -9.52
CA SER A 110 -16.55 10.05 -8.82
C SER A 110 -15.19 10.25 -8.14
N VAL A 111 -14.67 9.22 -7.46
CA VAL A 111 -13.32 9.23 -6.89
C VAL A 111 -12.28 9.45 -7.99
N GLY A 112 -12.40 8.76 -9.13
CA GLY A 112 -11.55 8.96 -10.30
C GLY A 112 -11.61 10.37 -10.87
N ALA A 113 -12.80 10.97 -10.96
CA ALA A 113 -12.97 12.36 -11.40
C ALA A 113 -12.31 13.36 -10.45
N ILE A 114 -12.47 13.19 -9.13
CA ILE A 114 -11.80 14.01 -8.12
C ILE A 114 -10.28 13.92 -8.27
N CYS A 115 -9.74 12.70 -8.39
CA CYS A 115 -8.31 12.46 -8.58
C CYS A 115 -7.79 13.11 -9.88
N SER A 116 -8.54 13.00 -10.97
CA SER A 116 -8.22 13.58 -12.27
C SER A 116 -8.19 15.11 -12.23
N LEU A 117 -9.15 15.73 -11.54
CA LEU A 117 -9.18 17.18 -11.31
C LEU A 117 -8.04 17.65 -10.40
N PHE A 118 -7.73 16.90 -9.34
CA PHE A 118 -6.59 17.19 -8.47
C PHE A 118 -5.27 17.10 -9.22
N PHE A 119 -5.11 16.09 -10.08
CA PHE A 119 -3.96 15.97 -10.98
C PHE A 119 -3.85 17.17 -11.93
N TYR A 120 -4.97 17.62 -12.51
CA TYR A 120 -5.01 18.81 -13.36
C TYR A 120 -4.63 20.08 -12.58
N LEU A 121 -5.13 20.25 -11.35
CA LEU A 121 -4.76 21.34 -10.47
C LEU A 121 -3.24 21.34 -10.22
N CYS A 122 -2.67 20.20 -9.84
CA CYS A 122 -1.23 20.06 -9.61
C CYS A 122 -0.42 20.36 -10.88
N THR A 123 -0.92 19.94 -12.05
CA THR A 123 -0.32 20.28 -13.36
C THR A 123 -0.27 21.79 -13.59
N CYS A 124 -1.36 22.51 -13.26
CA CYS A 124 -1.42 23.96 -13.41
C CYS A 124 -0.44 24.68 -12.46
N ILE A 125 -0.35 24.21 -11.22
CA ILE A 125 0.58 24.74 -10.21
C ILE A 125 2.03 24.48 -10.64
N ALA A 126 2.37 23.25 -11.04
CA ALA A 126 3.72 22.89 -11.49
C ALA A 126 4.15 23.61 -12.78
N ASN A 127 3.20 24.00 -13.63
CA ASN A 127 3.50 24.82 -14.81
C ASN A 127 3.84 26.27 -14.44
N LYS A 128 3.21 26.83 -13.40
CA LYS A 128 3.45 28.21 -12.94
C LYS A 128 4.63 28.32 -11.98
N SER A 129 4.81 27.36 -11.09
CA SER A 129 5.81 27.37 -10.03
C SER A 129 6.90 26.33 -10.27
N LYS A 130 8.10 26.81 -10.65
CA LYS A 130 9.29 25.96 -10.77
C LYS A 130 9.63 25.31 -9.43
N TRP A 131 9.49 26.05 -8.32
CA TRP A 131 9.77 25.53 -6.98
C TRP A 131 8.87 24.33 -6.65
N PHE A 132 7.56 24.47 -6.82
CA PHE A 132 6.62 23.36 -6.61
C PHE A 132 6.98 22.14 -7.47
N ARG A 133 7.29 22.37 -8.75
CA ARG A 133 7.65 21.31 -9.70
C ARG A 133 8.86 20.50 -9.24
N TYR A 134 9.94 21.17 -8.83
CA TYR A 134 11.16 20.47 -8.40
C TYR A 134 11.02 19.85 -7.00
N MET A 135 10.40 20.58 -6.06
CA MET A 135 10.18 20.06 -4.70
C MET A 135 9.37 18.76 -4.74
N THR A 136 8.24 18.75 -5.44
CA THR A 136 7.38 17.55 -5.50
C THR A 136 8.02 16.41 -6.29
N ALA A 137 8.73 16.68 -7.39
CA ALA A 137 9.37 15.64 -8.19
C ALA A 137 10.60 15.00 -7.52
N ILE A 138 11.26 15.69 -6.58
CA ILE A 138 12.50 15.21 -5.95
C ILE A 138 12.24 14.79 -4.49
N ILE A 139 11.61 15.65 -3.70
CA ILE A 139 11.46 15.42 -2.25
C ILE A 139 10.45 14.34 -1.95
N ILE A 140 9.32 14.27 -2.67
CA ILE A 140 8.30 13.23 -2.41
C ILE A 140 8.88 11.82 -2.64
N PRO A 141 9.57 11.52 -3.76
CA PRO A 141 10.23 10.22 -3.91
C PRO A 141 11.27 9.92 -2.82
N ILE A 142 12.11 10.90 -2.44
CA ILE A 142 13.11 10.72 -1.37
C ILE A 142 12.41 10.42 -0.03
N LEU A 143 11.34 11.14 0.29
CA LEU A 143 10.55 10.92 1.49
C LEU A 143 9.95 9.51 1.52
N PHE A 144 9.44 9.02 0.39
CA PHE A 144 8.90 7.67 0.30
C PHE A 144 9.96 6.60 0.48
N ILE A 145 11.14 6.77 -0.13
CA ILE A 145 12.28 5.88 0.09
C ILE A 145 12.67 5.87 1.58
N ALA A 146 12.73 7.04 2.21
CA ALA A 146 13.06 7.16 3.62
C ALA A 146 12.03 6.43 4.51
N ILE A 147 10.73 6.67 4.32
CA ILE A 147 9.67 5.99 5.07
C ILE A 147 9.74 4.48 4.87
N CYS A 148 9.94 3.98 3.65
CA CYS A 148 10.04 2.55 3.39
C CYS A 148 11.33 1.90 3.93
N SER A 149 12.36 2.68 4.24
CA SER A 149 13.65 2.16 4.73
C SER A 149 13.74 2.13 6.26
N ILE A 150 12.88 2.86 6.96
CA ILE A 150 12.87 2.92 8.43
C ILE A 150 12.03 1.77 8.97
N ASP A 151 12.57 1.02 9.93
CA ASP A 151 11.77 0.10 10.74
C ASP A 151 11.08 0.88 11.85
N PHE A 152 9.75 1.01 11.73
CA PHE A 152 8.90 1.68 12.72
C PHE A 152 8.40 0.73 13.82
N THR A 153 8.94 -0.49 13.92
CA THR A 153 8.54 -1.47 14.93
C THR A 153 8.84 -0.95 16.34
N GLN A 154 7.80 -0.85 17.15
CA GLN A 154 7.85 -0.50 18.57
C GLN A 154 7.29 -1.65 19.39
N LYS A 155 8.02 -2.01 20.45
CA LYS A 155 7.69 -3.08 21.39
C LYS A 155 8.00 -2.55 22.79
N GLU A 156 6.99 -2.45 23.65
CA GLU A 156 7.15 -2.04 25.05
C GLU A 156 6.74 -3.16 26.00
N GLN A 157 7.51 -3.30 27.07
CA GLN A 157 7.38 -4.38 28.07
C GLN A 157 7.26 -5.77 27.43
N TRP A 158 7.98 -5.99 26.33
CA TRP A 158 7.97 -7.24 25.56
C TRP A 158 8.72 -8.34 26.30
N VAL A 159 7.99 -9.29 26.86
CA VAL A 159 8.53 -10.47 27.56
C VAL A 159 8.22 -11.70 26.73
N GLU A 160 9.26 -12.30 26.14
CA GLU A 160 9.13 -13.46 25.28
C GLU A 160 9.59 -14.76 25.95
N HIS A 161 8.84 -15.82 25.70
CA HIS A 161 9.14 -17.18 26.12
C HIS A 161 8.95 -18.12 24.93
N SER A 162 10.04 -18.72 24.47
CA SER A 162 10.01 -19.67 23.35
C SER A 162 10.49 -21.05 23.79
N THR A 163 9.80 -22.09 23.31
CA THR A 163 10.24 -23.47 23.39
C THR A 163 10.54 -24.00 21.99
N LYS A 164 10.76 -25.31 21.85
CA LYS A 164 10.99 -25.96 20.55
C LYS A 164 9.81 -25.78 19.56
N ASN A 165 8.59 -25.70 20.07
CA ASN A 165 7.35 -25.78 19.28
C ASN A 165 6.31 -24.71 19.67
N THR A 166 6.65 -23.82 20.60
CA THR A 166 5.75 -22.78 21.09
C THR A 166 6.48 -21.46 21.26
N PHE A 167 5.71 -20.39 21.14
CA PHE A 167 6.15 -19.03 21.39
C PHE A 167 5.03 -18.30 22.13
N GLU A 168 5.37 -17.64 23.23
CA GLU A 168 4.50 -16.71 23.92
C GLU A 168 5.21 -15.37 24.08
N ALA A 169 4.48 -14.27 23.90
CA ALA A 169 4.96 -12.93 24.19
C ALA A 169 3.88 -12.10 24.88
N ASP A 170 4.20 -11.56 26.05
CA ASP A 170 3.39 -10.56 26.76
C ASP A 170 3.95 -9.16 26.46
N PHE A 171 3.10 -8.17 26.23
CA PHE A 171 3.52 -6.80 25.92
C PHE A 171 2.49 -5.76 26.34
N SER A 172 2.97 -4.59 26.78
CA SER A 172 2.12 -3.43 27.06
C SER A 172 1.80 -2.61 25.81
N TYR A 173 2.66 -2.69 24.80
CA TYR A 173 2.45 -2.03 23.51
C TYR A 173 3.21 -2.75 22.40
N PHE A 174 2.52 -3.04 21.29
CA PHE A 174 3.11 -3.61 20.09
C PHE A 174 2.57 -2.92 18.83
N ASN A 175 3.45 -2.20 18.15
CA ASN A 175 3.19 -1.56 16.87
C ASN A 175 4.31 -1.90 15.90
N GLY A 176 4.14 -2.92 15.07
CA GLY A 176 5.21 -3.37 14.19
C GLY A 176 5.09 -4.83 13.78
N THR A 177 6.23 -5.44 13.45
CA THR A 177 6.31 -6.88 13.12
C THR A 177 7.24 -7.64 14.08
N HIS A 178 6.92 -8.89 14.35
CA HIS A 178 7.82 -9.83 15.02
C HIS A 178 7.87 -11.14 14.23
N LYS A 179 9.07 -11.67 14.01
CA LYS A 179 9.30 -12.90 13.25
C LYS A 179 9.70 -14.04 14.17
N ILE A 180 8.92 -15.11 14.19
CA ILE A 180 9.21 -16.33 14.94
C ILE A 180 9.79 -17.36 13.96
N PRO A 181 11.10 -17.69 14.04
CA PRO A 181 11.75 -18.59 13.10
C PRO A 181 11.40 -20.05 13.36
N VAL A 182 11.09 -20.80 12.30
CA VAL A 182 10.86 -22.24 12.30
C VAL A 182 11.65 -22.86 11.16
N TYR A 183 12.52 -23.82 11.47
CA TYR A 183 13.25 -24.56 10.44
C TYR A 183 12.40 -25.73 9.95
N VAL A 184 12.18 -25.82 8.64
CA VAL A 184 11.35 -26.87 8.03
C VAL A 184 12.07 -27.46 6.82
N LYS A 185 12.02 -28.78 6.66
CA LYS A 185 12.59 -29.48 5.50
C LYS A 185 11.58 -29.60 4.37
N LYS A 186 12.10 -29.64 3.15
CA LYS A 186 11.29 -29.91 1.95
C LYS A 186 10.54 -31.23 2.11
N GLY A 187 9.23 -31.19 1.89
CA GLY A 187 8.34 -32.34 1.98
C GLY A 187 7.75 -32.60 3.36
N GLU A 188 8.22 -31.88 4.39
CA GLU A 188 7.51 -31.79 5.66
C GLU A 188 6.36 -30.75 5.54
N THR A 189 5.35 -30.89 6.39
CA THR A 189 4.25 -29.92 6.49
C THR A 189 4.34 -29.19 7.83
N LEU A 190 4.28 -27.86 7.79
CA LEU A 190 4.19 -27.02 8.98
C LEU A 190 2.73 -26.64 9.24
N GLU A 191 2.19 -27.09 10.37
CA GLU A 191 0.88 -26.65 10.90
C GLU A 191 1.12 -25.64 12.02
N VAL A 192 0.51 -24.46 11.93
CA VAL A 192 0.71 -23.37 12.89
C VAL A 192 -0.62 -22.86 13.40
N ASN A 193 -0.72 -22.69 14.72
CA ASN A 193 -1.81 -22.00 15.39
C ASN A 193 -1.29 -20.69 15.99
N VAL A 194 -1.93 -19.56 15.67
CA VAL A 194 -1.58 -18.23 16.22
C VAL A 194 -2.80 -17.61 16.88
N ASN A 195 -2.71 -17.35 18.18
CA ASN A 195 -3.77 -16.76 18.97
C ASN A 195 -3.31 -15.41 19.56
N PHE A 196 -4.13 -14.38 19.35
CA PHE A 196 -3.94 -13.05 19.91
C PHE A 196 -4.91 -12.82 21.07
N LEU A 197 -4.39 -12.73 22.29
CA LEU A 197 -5.14 -12.41 23.50
C LEU A 197 -4.97 -10.92 23.80
N ILE A 198 -5.79 -10.10 23.13
CA ILE A 198 -5.68 -8.64 23.10
C ILE A 198 -6.63 -7.99 24.12
N SER A 199 -6.20 -6.90 24.75
CA SER A 199 -7.06 -6.14 25.65
C SER A 199 -8.26 -5.54 24.90
N GLU A 200 -9.44 -5.47 25.53
CA GLU A 200 -10.66 -4.95 24.87
C GLU A 200 -10.46 -3.54 24.29
N ASN A 201 -9.68 -2.70 24.98
CA ASN A 201 -9.37 -1.33 24.55
C ASN A 201 -8.52 -1.27 23.26
N SER A 202 -7.82 -2.35 22.90
CA SER A 202 -6.95 -2.41 21.73
C SER A 202 -7.44 -3.32 20.61
N ALA A 203 -8.59 -4.00 20.79
CA ALA A 203 -9.18 -4.89 19.78
C ALA A 203 -9.47 -4.19 18.44
N TYR A 204 -9.85 -2.90 18.46
CA TYR A 204 -10.17 -2.13 17.24
C TYR A 204 -8.96 -1.65 16.44
N GLN A 205 -7.75 -1.79 16.99
CA GLN A 205 -6.54 -1.26 16.35
C GLN A 205 -6.01 -2.18 15.25
N GLY A 206 -6.39 -3.46 15.32
CA GLY A 206 -6.07 -4.49 14.33
C GLY A 206 -4.74 -5.19 14.60
N TYR A 207 -4.69 -6.45 14.20
CA TYR A 207 -3.54 -7.33 14.28
C TYR A 207 -3.65 -8.39 13.20
N GLY A 208 -2.59 -9.15 12.96
CA GLY A 208 -2.66 -10.25 12.02
C GLY A 208 -1.37 -11.05 11.93
N THR A 209 -1.47 -12.14 11.19
CA THR A 209 -0.36 -13.06 10.94
C THR A 209 -0.19 -13.24 9.45
N TYR A 210 1.06 -13.31 9.02
CA TYR A 210 1.42 -13.83 7.71
C TYR A 210 2.71 -14.63 7.84
N PHE A 211 3.08 -15.33 6.77
CA PHE A 211 4.29 -16.14 6.76
C PHE A 211 5.26 -15.63 5.72
N SER A 212 6.53 -15.75 6.05
CA SER A 212 7.63 -15.45 5.13
C SER A 212 8.68 -16.54 5.23
N SER A 213 9.63 -16.53 4.30
CA SER A 213 10.80 -17.41 4.35
C SER A 213 12.04 -16.60 4.03
N GLU A 214 13.21 -17.22 4.18
CA GLU A 214 14.45 -16.66 3.64
C GLU A 214 14.43 -16.51 2.10
N PHE A 215 13.49 -17.19 1.42
CA PHE A 215 13.36 -17.19 -0.04
C PHE A 215 12.34 -16.17 -0.54
N ASN A 216 11.25 -15.94 0.20
CA ASN A 216 10.15 -15.07 -0.19
C ASN A 216 9.64 -14.23 0.98
N LYS A 217 9.29 -12.97 0.69
CA LYS A 217 8.68 -12.06 1.67
C LYS A 217 7.28 -12.52 2.12
N TYR A 218 6.56 -13.21 1.24
CA TYR A 218 5.24 -13.75 1.51
C TYR A 218 5.19 -15.19 1.01
N GLU A 219 4.81 -16.12 1.88
CA GLU A 219 4.49 -17.49 1.53
C GLU A 219 2.96 -17.66 1.52
N PRO A 220 2.39 -18.34 0.52
CA PRO A 220 0.95 -18.61 0.48
C PRO A 220 0.57 -19.65 1.54
N LEU A 221 -0.51 -19.39 2.30
CA LEU A 221 -1.07 -20.38 3.21
C LEU A 221 -2.57 -20.52 2.99
N PRO A 222 -3.05 -21.74 2.68
CA PRO A 222 -4.45 -22.06 2.90
C PRO A 222 -4.73 -22.11 4.40
N GLU A 223 -5.81 -21.46 4.80
CA GLU A 223 -6.38 -21.59 6.14
C GLU A 223 -7.10 -22.94 6.22
N LEU A 224 -6.74 -23.76 7.21
CA LEU A 224 -7.36 -25.08 7.44
C LEU A 224 -8.63 -24.95 8.28
N SER A 225 -8.58 -24.09 9.29
CA SER A 225 -9.65 -23.77 10.24
C SER A 225 -9.30 -22.47 10.97
N ASP A 226 -10.24 -21.91 11.75
CA ASP A 226 -10.00 -20.70 12.56
C ASP A 226 -8.63 -20.76 13.28
N ASP A 227 -7.82 -19.73 13.05
CA ASP A 227 -6.47 -19.51 13.59
C ASP A 227 -5.41 -20.57 13.27
N THR A 228 -5.70 -21.53 12.39
CA THR A 228 -4.80 -22.64 12.05
C THR A 228 -4.44 -22.67 10.57
N TYR A 229 -3.15 -22.63 10.30
CA TYR A 229 -2.59 -22.49 8.95
C TYR A 229 -1.66 -23.65 8.61
N GLU A 230 -1.68 -24.06 7.35
CA GLU A 230 -0.79 -25.10 6.82
C GLU A 230 0.17 -24.51 5.80
N LEU A 231 1.45 -24.88 5.91
CA LEU A 231 2.47 -24.54 4.94
C LEU A 231 3.22 -25.80 4.53
N SER A 232 3.22 -26.08 3.23
CA SER A 232 4.01 -27.15 2.62
C SER A 232 5.21 -26.54 1.88
N PRO A 233 6.37 -26.39 2.55
CA PRO A 233 7.55 -25.76 1.99
C PRO A 233 8.08 -26.44 0.73
N SER A 234 8.30 -25.63 -0.32
CA SER A 234 8.93 -26.08 -1.57
C SER A 234 10.44 -26.30 -1.44
N LYS A 235 11.08 -25.69 -0.43
CA LYS A 235 12.51 -25.72 -0.16
C LYS A 235 12.77 -25.94 1.34
N THR A 236 13.86 -26.65 1.66
CA THR A 236 14.35 -26.74 3.04
C THR A 236 14.96 -25.39 3.44
N GLY A 237 14.57 -24.84 4.59
CA GLY A 237 15.08 -23.56 5.05
C GLY A 237 14.39 -23.02 6.29
N THR A 238 14.72 -21.78 6.64
CA THR A 238 14.03 -21.06 7.72
C THR A 238 12.80 -20.34 7.19
N TYR A 239 11.66 -20.71 7.77
CA TYR A 239 10.37 -20.05 7.61
C TYR A 239 10.08 -19.20 8.85
N TYR A 240 9.30 -18.15 8.68
CA TYR A 240 8.97 -17.22 9.75
C TYR A 240 7.47 -17.09 9.87
N ILE A 241 6.95 -17.36 11.07
CA ILE A 241 5.61 -16.94 11.47
C ILE A 241 5.73 -15.46 11.83
N VAL A 242 5.10 -14.58 11.05
CA VAL A 242 5.22 -13.13 11.23
C VAL A 242 3.93 -12.59 11.84
N VAL A 243 4.03 -12.11 13.07
CA VAL A 243 2.93 -11.46 13.77
C VAL A 243 3.05 -9.94 13.62
N THR A 244 1.92 -9.29 13.41
CA THR A 244 1.83 -7.83 13.19
C THR A 244 0.81 -7.22 14.14
N GLY A 245 1.16 -6.10 14.76
CA GLY A 245 0.27 -5.32 15.61
C GLY A 245 0.30 -3.84 15.23
N TYR A 246 -0.82 -3.14 15.42
CA TYR A 246 -0.96 -1.71 15.08
C TYR A 246 -1.22 -0.83 16.33
N GLY A 247 -0.43 -1.03 17.39
CA GLY A 247 -0.56 -0.30 18.66
C GLY A 247 -1.20 -1.09 19.79
N ILE A 248 -1.28 -2.41 19.65
CA ILE A 248 -2.06 -3.30 20.51
C ILE A 248 -1.37 -3.59 21.85
N GLU A 249 -2.16 -3.99 22.84
CA GLU A 249 -1.70 -4.46 24.16
C GLU A 249 -2.23 -5.88 24.40
N GLY A 250 -1.41 -6.75 24.98
CA GLY A 250 -1.86 -8.08 25.38
C GLY A 250 -0.78 -9.15 25.21
N LYS A 251 -1.22 -10.32 24.75
CA LYS A 251 -0.37 -11.51 24.63
C LYS A 251 -0.53 -12.19 23.29
N ILE A 252 0.57 -12.64 22.71
CA ILE A 252 0.60 -13.52 21.54
C ILE A 252 0.95 -14.91 22.02
N LYS A 253 0.19 -15.91 21.57
CA LYS A 253 0.50 -17.33 21.74
C LYS A 253 0.55 -18.01 20.39
N THR A 254 1.64 -18.71 20.13
CA THR A 254 1.85 -19.40 18.87
C THR A 254 2.36 -20.80 19.14
N SER A 255 1.82 -21.79 18.43
CA SER A 255 2.30 -23.17 18.50
C SER A 255 2.38 -23.75 17.10
N TRP A 256 3.33 -24.65 16.87
CA TRP A 256 3.48 -25.30 15.58
C TRP A 256 3.91 -26.76 15.68
N LYS A 257 3.56 -27.52 14.64
CA LYS A 257 3.91 -28.93 14.48
C LYS A 257 4.46 -29.13 13.07
N ILE A 258 5.52 -29.92 12.98
CA ILE A 258 6.11 -30.37 11.71
C ILE A 258 5.70 -31.83 11.53
N LYS A 259 5.03 -32.13 10.41
CA LYS A 259 4.59 -33.48 10.03
C LYS A 259 5.44 -34.02 8.88
#